data_AF-A0A962RY03-F1
#
_entry.id   AF-A0A962RY03-F1
#
_cell.length_a   1.000
_cell.length_b   1.000
_cell.length_c   1.000
_cell.angle_alpha   90.00
_cell.angle_beta   90.00
_cell.angle_gamma   90.00
#
_symmetry.space_group_name_H-M   'P 1'
#
loop_
_entity.id
_entity.type
_entity.pdbx_description
1 polymer ?
#
loop_
_entity_poly.entity_id
_entity_poly.type
_entity_poly.pdbx_seq_one_letter_code
_entity_poly.pdbx_strand_id
1 'polypeptide(L)'
;MKAAAVAGLALLLGLGVVPAQAGHGLMNAFSDIAWLPDPGRTPDQADYALDALAERARLALADTDERLALRLDYAREKLAEVDAMVAAEKPGPANVAIDAWLAHVDAATAEIDALAPKARAAAAGRLANALLEHQYLMSIGYLDLPRDTRTVIGRVMAAARAHYDTLVAGLPQAFKDAQFFKEEEVRWSWEMATRGDA
;
A
#
# COMPACT_ATOMS: atom_id res chain seq x y z
N MET A 1 -47.71 55.72 17.95
CA MET A 1 -48.06 54.31 18.22
C MET A 1 -46.99 53.42 17.62
N LYS A 2 -46.58 52.41 18.37
CA LYS A 2 -45.45 51.50 18.13
C LYS A 2 -45.74 50.51 16.99
N ALA A 3 -44.72 50.14 16.22
CA ALA A 3 -44.54 48.77 15.73
C ALA A 3 -43.06 48.58 15.33
N ALA A 4 -42.32 47.90 16.20
CA ALA A 4 -41.00 47.37 15.90
C ALA A 4 -41.18 46.06 15.13
N ALA A 5 -40.52 45.91 13.99
CA ALA A 5 -40.42 44.64 13.28
C ALA A 5 -39.04 44.03 13.58
N VAL A 6 -39.04 43.03 14.46
CA VAL A 6 -37.91 42.11 14.68
C VAL A 6 -38.09 40.98 13.68
N ALA A 7 -37.23 40.90 12.67
CA ALA A 7 -37.14 39.74 11.79
C ALA A 7 -35.93 38.91 12.23
N GLY A 8 -36.23 37.72 12.78
CA GLY A 8 -35.27 36.80 13.36
C GLY A 8 -34.33 36.18 12.33
N LEU A 9 -33.06 36.13 12.71
CA LEU A 9 -32.01 35.38 12.02
C LEU A 9 -32.16 33.90 12.41
N ALA A 10 -32.67 33.06 11.49
CA ALA A 10 -32.67 31.62 11.67
C ALA A 10 -31.28 31.07 11.35
N LEU A 11 -30.49 30.82 12.39
CA LEU A 11 -29.20 30.14 12.29
C LEU A 11 -29.45 28.62 12.16
N LEU A 12 -29.45 28.12 10.92
CA LEU A 12 -29.42 26.69 10.63
C LEU A 12 -28.05 26.13 11.00
N LEU A 13 -27.94 25.62 12.24
CA LEU A 13 -26.84 24.77 12.66
C LEU A 13 -26.94 23.44 11.92
N GLY A 14 -26.28 23.36 10.77
CA GLY A 14 -25.95 22.10 10.13
C GLY A 14 -25.01 21.32 11.03
N LEU A 15 -25.57 20.45 11.88
CA LEU A 15 -24.83 19.38 12.53
C LEU A 15 -24.37 18.42 11.44
N GLY A 16 -23.19 18.70 10.87
CA GLY A 16 -22.48 17.76 10.05
C GLY A 16 -22.22 16.51 10.89
N VAL A 17 -22.88 15.42 10.52
CA VAL A 17 -22.54 14.09 11.02
C VAL A 17 -21.14 13.80 10.48
N VAL A 18 -20.12 13.99 11.31
CA VAL A 18 -18.81 13.43 11.05
C VAL A 18 -19.01 11.92 11.05
N PRO A 19 -18.71 11.19 9.97
CA PRO A 19 -18.73 9.73 10.02
C PRO A 19 -17.74 9.34 11.12
N ALA A 20 -18.25 8.73 12.18
CA ALA A 20 -17.40 8.08 13.14
C ALA A 20 -16.71 6.93 12.40
N GLN A 21 -15.45 7.14 11.97
CA GLN A 21 -14.54 6.05 11.65
C GLN A 21 -14.41 5.21 12.93
N ALA A 22 -15.29 4.21 13.06
CA ALA A 22 -15.36 3.33 14.20
C ALA A 22 -14.17 2.38 14.16
N GLY A 23 -13.11 2.70 14.89
CA GLY A 23 -12.16 1.68 15.36
C GLY A 23 -10.65 1.96 15.24
N HIS A 24 -10.11 3.12 15.62
CA HIS A 24 -8.64 3.31 15.71
C HIS A 24 -8.18 3.86 17.06
N GLY A 25 -8.61 3.21 18.14
CA GLY A 25 -8.22 3.53 19.53
C GLY A 25 -7.06 2.69 20.10
N LEU A 26 -6.28 2.00 19.26
CA LEU A 26 -5.08 1.28 19.66
C LEU A 26 -3.89 1.92 18.94
N MET A 27 -2.75 2.08 19.63
CA MET A 27 -1.51 2.55 19.03
C MET A 27 -1.06 1.56 17.93
N ASN A 28 -1.54 1.81 16.71
CA ASN A 28 -1.23 1.03 15.53
C ASN A 28 0.20 1.40 15.08
N ALA A 29 1.04 0.39 14.84
CA ALA A 29 2.44 0.54 14.46
C ALA A 29 2.60 1.19 13.07
N PHE A 30 1.51 1.32 12.32
CA PHE A 30 1.38 1.98 11.02
C PHE A 30 0.52 3.26 11.08
N SER A 31 0.36 3.90 12.25
CA SER A 31 -0.45 5.13 12.38
C SER A 31 0.00 6.31 11.52
N ASP A 32 1.23 6.28 11.00
CA ASP A 32 1.86 7.32 10.19
C ASP A 32 1.93 6.98 8.69
N ILE A 33 1.44 5.82 8.25
CA ILE A 33 1.50 5.46 6.84
C ILE A 33 0.48 6.25 6.02
N ALA A 34 0.89 6.64 4.82
CA ALA A 34 -0.05 7.15 3.83
C ALA A 34 -0.93 6.00 3.31
N TRP A 35 -2.22 6.26 3.08
CA TRP A 35 -3.10 5.36 2.32
C TRP A 35 -2.61 5.17 0.89
N LEU A 36 -3.02 4.09 0.23
CA LEU A 36 -2.74 3.88 -1.19
C LEU A 36 -3.11 5.14 -2.00
N PRO A 37 -2.31 5.49 -3.02
CA PRO A 37 -2.68 6.60 -3.92
C PRO A 37 -3.94 6.21 -4.71
N ASP A 38 -4.49 7.18 -5.46
CA ASP A 38 -5.45 6.84 -6.51
C ASP A 38 -4.79 5.86 -7.51
N PRO A 39 -5.54 4.88 -8.04
CA PRO A 39 -5.00 4.00 -9.07
C PRO A 39 -4.59 4.83 -10.29
N GLY A 40 -3.41 4.52 -10.85
CA GLY A 40 -2.92 5.11 -12.09
C GLY A 40 -3.69 4.60 -13.31
N ARG A 41 -2.97 4.07 -14.29
CA ARG A 41 -3.61 3.37 -15.42
C ARG A 41 -3.78 1.91 -15.05
N THR A 42 -5.00 1.39 -15.12
CA THR A 42 -5.27 -0.01 -14.78
C THR A 42 -5.03 -0.94 -15.97
N PRO A 43 -4.68 -2.22 -15.76
CA PRO A 43 -4.32 -3.13 -16.85
C PRO A 43 -5.41 -3.40 -17.90
N ASP A 44 -6.66 -3.07 -17.61
CA ASP A 44 -7.79 -3.19 -18.56
C ASP A 44 -7.96 -1.96 -19.47
N GLN A 45 -7.18 -0.89 -19.25
CA GLN A 45 -7.18 0.31 -20.08
C GLN A 45 -6.27 0.15 -21.29
N ALA A 46 -6.71 0.65 -22.45
CA ALA A 46 -6.00 0.49 -23.72
C ALA A 46 -4.61 1.16 -23.75
N ASP A 47 -4.39 2.17 -22.91
CA ASP A 47 -3.14 2.91 -22.79
C ASP A 47 -2.23 2.46 -21.63
N TYR A 48 -2.56 1.36 -20.94
CA TYR A 48 -1.73 0.80 -19.86
C TYR A 48 -0.29 0.53 -20.29
N ALA A 49 -0.09 0.01 -21.51
CA ALA A 49 1.25 -0.24 -22.04
C ALA A 49 2.08 1.04 -22.25
N LEU A 50 1.42 2.17 -22.53
CA LEU A 50 2.09 3.46 -22.67
C LEU A 50 2.53 4.00 -21.31
N ASP A 51 1.70 3.80 -20.28
CA ASP A 51 2.01 4.16 -18.90
C ASP A 51 3.23 3.38 -18.39
N ALA A 52 3.21 2.05 -18.53
CA ALA A 52 4.35 1.20 -18.19
C ALA A 52 5.64 1.56 -18.96
N LEU A 53 5.54 2.05 -20.20
CA LEU A 53 6.69 2.55 -20.95
C LEU A 53 7.21 3.88 -20.38
N ALA A 54 6.32 4.78 -19.97
CA ALA A 54 6.68 6.05 -19.35
C ALA A 54 7.39 5.84 -18.01
N GLU A 55 6.92 4.91 -17.18
CA GLU A 55 7.57 4.50 -15.93
C GLU A 55 9.00 3.99 -16.18
N ARG A 56 9.15 3.06 -17.14
CA ARG A 56 10.47 2.51 -17.52
C ARG A 56 11.42 3.61 -18.01
N ALA A 57 10.92 4.57 -18.78
CA ALA A 57 11.71 5.70 -19.25
C ALA A 57 12.18 6.58 -18.08
N ARG A 58 11.30 6.88 -17.11
CA ARG A 58 11.66 7.64 -15.91
C ARG A 58 12.70 6.90 -15.06
N LEU A 59 12.51 5.60 -14.82
CA LEU A 59 13.47 4.75 -14.09
C LEU A 59 14.84 4.70 -14.77
N ALA A 60 14.87 4.69 -16.11
CA ALA A 60 16.12 4.67 -16.87
C ALA A 60 16.92 5.98 -16.78
N LEU A 61 16.23 7.10 -16.54
CA LEU A 61 16.85 8.42 -16.41
C LEU A 61 17.21 8.78 -14.97
N ALA A 62 16.60 8.12 -13.99
CA ALA A 62 16.82 8.36 -12.56
C ALA A 62 18.20 7.88 -12.09
N ASP A 63 18.76 8.59 -11.10
CA ASP A 63 19.94 8.11 -10.37
C ASP A 63 19.60 6.94 -9.42
N THR A 64 20.61 6.37 -8.76
CA THR A 64 20.41 5.16 -7.93
C THR A 64 19.44 5.35 -6.76
N ASP A 65 19.48 6.49 -6.06
CA ASP A 65 18.63 6.70 -4.89
C ASP A 65 17.21 7.08 -5.32
N GLU A 66 17.11 7.95 -6.34
CA GLU A 66 15.85 8.31 -6.98
C GLU A 66 15.15 7.09 -7.59
N ARG A 67 15.89 6.18 -8.22
CA ARG A 67 15.33 4.98 -8.84
C ARG A 67 14.70 4.06 -7.81
N LEU A 68 15.32 3.88 -6.64
CA LEU A 68 14.71 3.08 -5.57
C LEU A 68 13.41 3.75 -5.08
N ALA A 69 13.41 5.06 -4.88
CA ALA A 69 12.21 5.79 -4.48
C ALA A 69 11.08 5.63 -5.50
N LEU A 70 11.37 5.85 -6.80
CA LEU A 70 10.41 5.67 -7.89
C LEU A 70 9.87 4.24 -7.96
N ARG A 71 10.70 3.22 -7.72
CA ARG A 71 10.22 1.82 -7.69
C ARG A 71 9.24 1.58 -6.55
N LEU A 72 9.47 2.16 -5.38
CA LEU A 72 8.56 2.02 -4.25
C LEU A 72 7.24 2.77 -4.53
N ASP A 73 7.32 3.96 -5.12
CA ASP A 73 6.14 4.73 -5.53
C ASP A 73 5.30 3.97 -6.56
N TYR A 74 5.94 3.44 -7.62
CA TYR A 74 5.24 2.62 -8.62
C TYR A 74 4.71 1.32 -8.05
N ALA A 75 5.45 0.63 -7.17
CA ALA A 75 4.92 -0.54 -6.48
C ALA A 75 3.62 -0.19 -5.71
N ARG A 76 3.61 0.94 -5.00
CA ARG A 76 2.42 1.40 -4.26
C ARG A 76 1.25 1.74 -5.18
N GLU A 77 1.52 2.35 -6.33
CA GLU A 77 0.53 2.57 -7.38
C GLU A 77 -0.03 1.25 -7.93
N LYS A 78 0.82 0.24 -8.19
CA LYS A 78 0.35 -1.08 -8.64
C LYS A 78 -0.50 -1.79 -7.59
N LEU A 79 -0.27 -1.57 -6.29
CA LEU A 79 -1.19 -2.04 -5.26
C LEU A 79 -2.55 -1.33 -5.30
N ALA A 80 -2.59 -0.02 -5.59
CA ALA A 80 -3.83 0.70 -5.80
C ALA A 80 -4.59 0.18 -7.05
N GLU A 81 -3.88 -0.15 -8.13
CA GLU A 81 -4.48 -0.81 -9.29
C GLU A 81 -5.02 -2.21 -8.95
N VAL A 82 -4.29 -3.00 -8.14
CA VAL A 82 -4.78 -4.30 -7.65
C VAL A 82 -6.08 -4.13 -6.88
N ASP A 83 -6.12 -3.21 -5.91
CA ASP A 83 -7.32 -2.92 -5.13
C ASP A 83 -8.50 -2.54 -6.03
N ALA A 84 -8.30 -1.60 -6.96
CA ALA A 84 -9.31 -1.16 -7.92
C ALA A 84 -9.81 -2.31 -8.82
N MET A 85 -8.91 -3.19 -9.28
CA MET A 85 -9.29 -4.33 -10.14
C MET A 85 -10.00 -5.43 -9.36
N VAL A 86 -9.62 -5.68 -8.11
CA VAL A 86 -10.32 -6.64 -7.25
C VAL A 86 -11.72 -6.13 -6.90
N ALA A 87 -11.83 -4.85 -6.53
CA ALA A 87 -13.10 -4.18 -6.26
C ALA A 87 -14.03 -4.18 -7.47
N ALA A 88 -13.48 -4.08 -8.69
CA ALA A 88 -14.22 -4.19 -9.94
C ALA A 88 -14.48 -5.64 -10.41
N GLU A 89 -14.18 -6.64 -9.58
CA GLU A 89 -14.33 -8.08 -9.87
C GLU A 89 -13.57 -8.54 -11.13
N LYS A 90 -12.39 -7.97 -11.38
CA LYS A 90 -11.52 -8.25 -12.54
C LYS A 90 -10.23 -8.96 -12.10
N PRO A 91 -10.28 -10.27 -11.74
CA PRO A 91 -9.12 -10.98 -11.21
C PRO A 91 -7.99 -11.16 -12.24
N GLY A 92 -8.30 -11.19 -13.55
CA GLY A 92 -7.30 -11.23 -14.62
C GLY A 92 -6.41 -9.98 -14.62
N PRO A 93 -6.99 -8.79 -14.85
CA PRO A 93 -6.29 -7.50 -14.70
C PRO A 93 -5.61 -7.32 -13.34
N ALA A 94 -6.24 -7.74 -12.23
CA ALA A 94 -5.60 -7.68 -10.91
C ALA A 94 -4.29 -8.47 -10.87
N ASN A 95 -4.25 -9.68 -11.45
CA ASN A 95 -3.01 -10.46 -11.52
C ASN A 95 -1.93 -9.79 -12.35
N VAL A 96 -2.29 -9.05 -13.41
CA VAL A 96 -1.32 -8.27 -14.21
C VAL A 96 -0.73 -7.13 -13.37
N ALA A 97 -1.54 -6.44 -12.56
CA ALA A 97 -1.04 -5.43 -11.64
C ALA A 97 -0.16 -6.03 -10.53
N ILE A 98 -0.50 -7.23 -10.01
CA ILE A 98 0.36 -7.97 -9.07
C ILE A 98 1.71 -8.31 -9.71
N ASP A 99 1.73 -8.75 -10.97
CA ASP A 99 2.97 -9.05 -11.69
C ASP A 99 3.83 -7.79 -11.89
N ALA A 100 3.20 -6.64 -12.17
CA ALA A 100 3.90 -5.37 -12.26
C ALA A 100 4.47 -4.94 -10.90
N TRP A 101 3.69 -5.03 -9.82
CA TRP A 101 4.17 -4.80 -8.44
C TRP A 101 5.38 -5.66 -8.10
N LEU A 102 5.31 -6.98 -8.37
CA LEU A 102 6.43 -7.92 -8.18
C LEU A 102 7.67 -7.47 -8.95
N ALA A 103 7.51 -7.08 -10.22
CA ALA A 103 8.63 -6.63 -11.04
C ALA A 103 9.34 -5.40 -10.45
N HIS A 104 8.61 -4.48 -9.79
CA HIS A 104 9.23 -3.36 -9.08
C HIS A 104 9.97 -3.80 -7.83
N VAL A 105 9.42 -4.72 -7.04
CA VAL A 105 10.05 -5.27 -5.82
C VAL A 105 11.30 -6.08 -6.15
N ASP A 106 11.24 -6.95 -7.17
CA ASP A 106 12.36 -7.76 -7.64
C ASP A 106 13.52 -6.88 -8.11
N ALA A 107 13.21 -5.88 -8.93
CA ALA A 107 14.21 -4.97 -9.45
C ALA A 107 14.81 -4.07 -8.36
N ALA A 108 14.00 -3.61 -7.39
CA ALA A 108 14.51 -2.89 -6.22
C ALA A 108 15.46 -3.77 -5.39
N THR A 109 15.12 -5.04 -5.18
CA THR A 109 15.99 -6.01 -4.48
C THR A 109 17.32 -6.18 -5.22
N ALA A 110 17.28 -6.39 -6.54
CA ALA A 110 18.49 -6.53 -7.35
C ALA A 110 19.37 -5.27 -7.33
N GLU A 111 18.77 -4.08 -7.35
CA GLU A 111 19.49 -2.81 -7.24
C GLU A 111 20.16 -2.65 -5.88
N ILE A 112 19.47 -3.02 -4.80
CA ILE A 112 19.99 -3.02 -3.42
C ILE A 112 21.19 -3.98 -3.30
N ASP A 113 21.09 -5.18 -3.86
CA ASP A 113 22.16 -6.17 -3.84
C ASP A 113 23.43 -5.68 -4.56
N ALA A 114 23.28 -4.83 -5.58
CA ALA A 114 24.41 -4.22 -6.28
C ALA A 114 25.11 -3.10 -5.50
N LEU A 115 24.51 -2.60 -4.39
CA LEU A 115 25.09 -1.51 -3.60
C LEU A 115 26.27 -1.96 -2.73
N ALA A 116 27.13 -1.00 -2.39
CA ALA A 116 28.16 -1.17 -1.38
C ALA A 116 27.54 -1.49 0.00
N PRO A 117 28.21 -2.28 0.88
CA PRO A 117 27.59 -2.83 2.10
C PRO A 117 26.88 -1.81 3.00
N LYS A 118 27.47 -0.63 3.20
CA LYS A 118 26.87 0.43 4.02
C LYS A 118 25.59 1.00 3.40
N ALA A 119 25.58 1.23 2.08
CA ALA A 119 24.41 1.73 1.36
C ALA A 119 23.33 0.65 1.23
N ARG A 120 23.75 -0.61 1.04
CA ARG A 120 22.87 -1.78 0.96
C ARG A 120 22.00 -1.91 2.22
N ALA A 121 22.59 -1.85 3.41
CA ALA A 121 21.83 -2.01 4.65
C ALA A 121 20.74 -0.94 4.82
N ALA A 122 21.05 0.32 4.50
CA ALA A 122 20.09 1.41 4.56
C ALA A 122 18.96 1.22 3.54
N ALA A 123 19.28 0.90 2.29
CA ALA A 123 18.31 0.70 1.23
C ALA A 123 17.44 -0.56 1.45
N ALA A 124 18.03 -1.66 1.93
CA ALA A 124 17.32 -2.87 2.34
C ALA A 124 16.33 -2.59 3.48
N GLY A 125 16.73 -1.78 4.47
CA GLY A 125 15.82 -1.35 5.54
C GLY A 125 14.62 -0.55 5.02
N ARG A 126 14.82 0.32 4.02
CA ARG A 126 13.72 1.07 3.38
C ARG A 126 12.76 0.13 2.65
N LEU A 127 13.27 -0.80 1.84
CA LEU A 127 12.43 -1.77 1.13
C LEU A 127 11.70 -2.70 2.11
N ALA A 128 12.36 -3.17 3.17
CA ALA A 128 11.74 -4.01 4.19
C ALA A 128 10.56 -3.29 4.89
N ASN A 129 10.71 -2.01 5.26
CA ASN A 129 9.61 -1.21 5.79
C ASN A 129 8.45 -1.10 4.78
N ALA A 130 8.75 -0.75 3.53
CA ALA A 130 7.74 -0.63 2.49
C ALA A 130 6.98 -1.95 2.27
N LEU A 131 7.64 -3.11 2.34
CA LEU A 131 6.99 -4.41 2.22
C LEU A 131 6.03 -4.72 3.38
N LEU A 132 6.34 -4.28 4.61
CA LEU A 132 5.39 -4.37 5.73
C LEU A 132 4.20 -3.44 5.53
N GLU A 133 4.44 -2.20 5.07
CA GLU A 133 3.39 -1.24 4.77
C GLU A 133 2.46 -1.74 3.66
N HIS A 134 3.03 -2.30 2.59
CA HIS A 134 2.27 -2.94 1.51
C HIS A 134 1.38 -4.07 2.04
N GLN A 135 1.92 -4.96 2.86
CA GLN A 135 1.13 -6.05 3.45
C GLN A 135 0.00 -5.51 4.34
N TYR A 136 0.30 -4.51 5.17
CA TYR A 136 -0.68 -3.90 6.05
C TYR A 136 -1.81 -3.20 5.27
N LEU A 137 -1.48 -2.40 4.26
CA LEU A 137 -2.46 -1.72 3.41
C LEU A 137 -3.40 -2.71 2.70
N MET A 138 -2.85 -3.82 2.21
CA MET A 138 -3.67 -4.84 1.56
C MET A 138 -4.49 -5.68 2.54
N SER A 139 -4.03 -5.86 3.78
CA SER A 139 -4.75 -6.67 4.77
C SER A 139 -5.94 -5.93 5.39
N ILE A 140 -5.84 -4.62 5.60
CA ILE A 140 -6.92 -3.83 6.22
C ILE A 140 -8.12 -3.59 5.28
N GLY A 141 -7.90 -3.47 3.98
CA GLY A 141 -8.98 -3.35 2.99
C GLY A 141 -9.57 -4.70 2.55
N TYR A 142 -8.94 -5.82 2.92
CA TYR A 142 -9.27 -7.13 2.39
C TYR A 142 -10.74 -7.54 2.56
N LEU A 143 -11.32 -7.29 3.75
CA LEU A 143 -12.69 -7.70 4.06
C LEU A 143 -13.75 -6.84 3.36
N ASP A 144 -13.37 -5.65 2.90
CA ASP A 144 -14.25 -4.74 2.14
C ASP A 144 -14.32 -5.11 0.65
N LEU A 145 -13.40 -5.94 0.16
CA LEU A 145 -13.34 -6.40 -1.23
C LEU A 145 -14.31 -7.57 -1.50
N PRO A 146 -14.79 -7.73 -2.75
CA PRO A 146 -15.66 -8.84 -3.13
C PRO A 146 -15.02 -10.20 -2.83
N ARG A 147 -15.79 -11.09 -2.19
CA ARG A 147 -15.29 -12.40 -1.71
C ARG A 147 -14.69 -13.26 -2.82
N ASP A 148 -15.32 -13.24 -4.00
CA ASP A 148 -14.94 -14.08 -5.13
C ASP A 148 -13.60 -13.67 -5.76
N THR A 149 -13.17 -12.43 -5.56
CA THR A 149 -11.95 -11.89 -6.18
C THR A 149 -10.86 -11.55 -5.17
N ARG A 150 -11.19 -11.27 -3.91
CA ARG A 150 -10.21 -10.82 -2.89
C ARG A 150 -9.10 -11.82 -2.61
N THR A 151 -9.31 -13.11 -2.85
CA THR A 151 -8.29 -14.14 -2.60
C THR A 151 -6.99 -13.93 -3.40
N VAL A 152 -7.02 -13.20 -4.52
CA VAL A 152 -5.81 -12.84 -5.28
C VAL A 152 -4.81 -12.00 -4.46
N ILE A 153 -5.28 -11.26 -3.46
CA ILE A 153 -4.44 -10.47 -2.54
C ILE A 153 -3.46 -11.38 -1.78
N GLY A 154 -3.82 -12.64 -1.53
CA GLY A 154 -2.93 -13.60 -0.87
C GLY A 154 -1.59 -13.78 -1.60
N ARG A 155 -1.54 -13.55 -2.92
CA ARG A 155 -0.31 -13.59 -3.70
C ARG A 155 0.63 -12.42 -3.37
N VAL A 156 0.08 -11.21 -3.19
CA VAL A 156 0.84 -10.03 -2.73
C VAL A 156 1.39 -10.30 -1.33
N MET A 157 0.55 -10.80 -0.41
CA MET A 157 0.94 -11.09 0.97
C MET A 157 2.09 -12.10 1.04
N ALA A 158 1.96 -13.23 0.33
CA ALA A 158 2.98 -14.27 0.33
C ALA A 158 4.31 -13.80 -0.27
N ALA A 159 4.27 -13.07 -1.38
CA ALA A 159 5.49 -12.58 -2.01
C ALA A 159 6.15 -11.47 -1.19
N ALA A 160 5.37 -10.50 -0.67
CA ALA A 160 5.91 -9.43 0.16
C ALA A 160 6.60 -9.99 1.40
N ARG A 161 5.99 -11.01 2.02
CA ARG A 161 6.59 -11.73 3.14
C ARG A 161 7.92 -12.41 2.77
N ALA A 162 7.96 -13.12 1.64
CA ALA A 162 9.17 -13.81 1.18
C ALA A 162 10.33 -12.83 0.91
N HIS A 163 10.06 -11.69 0.27
CA HIS A 163 11.06 -10.64 0.07
C HIS A 163 11.50 -10.02 1.40
N TYR A 164 10.56 -9.74 2.29
CA TYR A 164 10.84 -9.18 3.61
C TYR A 164 11.78 -10.08 4.42
N ASP A 165 11.44 -11.36 4.56
CA ASP A 165 12.25 -12.34 5.32
C ASP A 165 13.68 -12.45 4.75
N THR A 166 13.81 -12.40 3.42
CA THR A 166 15.12 -12.43 2.73
C THR A 166 15.96 -11.20 3.05
N LEU A 167 15.38 -10.00 2.95
CA LEU A 167 16.08 -8.74 3.23
C LEU A 167 16.50 -8.66 4.70
N VAL A 168 15.58 -9.00 5.60
CA VAL A 168 15.78 -8.85 7.04
C VAL A 168 16.83 -9.83 7.57
N ALA A 169 17.00 -11.00 6.96
CA ALA A 169 18.07 -11.92 7.31
C ALA A 169 19.45 -11.24 7.35
N GLY A 170 19.71 -10.30 6.44
CA GLY A 170 20.96 -9.54 6.34
C GLY A 170 21.02 -8.23 7.15
N LEU A 171 19.94 -7.82 7.83
CA LEU A 171 19.87 -6.55 8.57
C LEU A 171 20.33 -6.68 10.04
N PRO A 172 20.78 -5.58 10.68
CA PRO A 172 21.17 -5.58 12.09
C PRO A 172 20.02 -5.96 13.03
N GLN A 173 20.33 -6.60 14.17
CA GLN A 173 19.31 -7.02 15.15
C GLN A 173 18.43 -5.86 15.63
N ALA A 174 19.02 -4.68 15.86
CA ALA A 174 18.26 -3.48 16.26
C ALA A 174 17.17 -3.08 15.24
N PHE A 175 17.37 -3.35 13.94
CA PHE A 175 16.33 -3.15 12.94
C PHE A 175 15.20 -4.16 13.13
N LYS A 176 15.53 -5.45 13.30
CA LYS A 176 14.55 -6.54 13.50
C LYS A 176 13.67 -6.28 14.73
N ASP A 177 14.30 -5.95 15.84
CA ASP A 177 13.61 -5.65 17.10
C ASP A 177 12.64 -4.47 16.93
N ALA A 178 13.02 -3.46 16.13
CA ALA A 178 12.16 -2.32 15.83
C ALA A 178 10.96 -2.67 14.93
N GLN A 179 11.06 -3.72 14.10
CA GLN A 179 9.95 -4.15 13.24
C GLN A 179 8.99 -5.13 13.91
N PHE A 180 9.34 -5.71 15.06
CA PHE A 180 8.56 -6.76 15.71
C PHE A 180 7.05 -6.44 15.81
N PHE A 181 6.69 -5.24 16.26
CA PHE A 181 5.28 -4.86 16.40
C PHE A 181 4.57 -4.70 15.05
N LYS A 182 5.26 -4.18 14.04
CA LYS A 182 4.73 -4.06 12.67
C LYS A 182 4.50 -5.45 12.05
N GLU A 183 5.44 -6.37 12.23
CA GLU A 183 5.30 -7.76 11.78
C GLU A 183 4.10 -8.46 12.43
N GLU A 184 3.95 -8.31 13.74
CA GLU A 184 2.82 -8.90 14.48
C GLU A 184 1.48 -8.30 14.06
N GLU A 185 1.41 -6.98 13.86
CA GLU A 185 0.20 -6.32 13.41
C GLU A 185 -0.22 -6.75 12.00
N VAL A 186 0.72 -6.83 11.05
CA VAL A 186 0.47 -7.38 9.71
C VAL A 186 -0.04 -8.82 9.81
N ARG A 187 0.66 -9.66 10.58
CA ARG A 187 0.30 -11.07 10.76
C ARG A 187 -1.12 -11.22 11.30
N TRP A 188 -1.46 -10.49 12.37
CA TRP A 188 -2.78 -10.55 12.98
C TRP A 188 -3.85 -10.01 12.05
N SER A 189 -3.61 -8.88 11.39
CA SER A 189 -4.55 -8.29 10.42
C SER A 189 -4.88 -9.30 9.31
N TRP A 190 -3.85 -9.94 8.74
CA TRP A 190 -4.05 -10.92 7.68
C TRP A 190 -4.73 -12.21 8.14
N GLU A 191 -4.35 -12.75 9.31
CA GLU A 191 -5.00 -13.94 9.88
C GLU A 191 -6.47 -13.69 10.18
N MET A 192 -6.81 -12.52 10.72
CA MET A 192 -8.19 -12.16 11.03
C MET A 192 -9.02 -11.94 9.75
N ALA A 193 -8.43 -11.28 8.74
CA ALA A 193 -9.07 -11.05 7.45
C ALA A 193 -9.39 -12.37 6.72
N THR A 194 -8.43 -13.30 6.66
CA THR A 194 -8.60 -14.57 5.95
C THR A 194 -9.47 -15.59 6.69
N ARG A 195 -9.59 -15.53 8.03
CA ARG A 195 -10.58 -16.30 8.77
C ARG A 195 -12.02 -15.99 8.36
N GLY A 196 -12.28 -14.79 7.85
CA GLY A 196 -13.59 -14.42 7.29
C GLY A 196 -13.94 -15.13 5.98
N ASP A 197 -12.97 -15.80 5.34
CA ASP A 197 -13.21 -16.60 4.13
C ASP A 197 -13.44 -18.08 4.40
N ALA A 198 -13.03 -18.59 5.57
CA ALA A 198 -13.23 -19.97 6.01
C ALA A 198 -14.69 -20.25 6.40
#